data_AF-A0A4S3LMV6-F1
#
_entry.id   AF-A0A4S3LMV6-F1
#
_cell.length_a   1.000
_cell.length_b   1.000
_cell.length_c   1.000
_cell.angle_alpha   90.00
_cell.angle_beta   90.00
_cell.angle_gamma   90.00
#
_symmetry.space_group_name_H-M   'P 1'
#
loop_
_entity.id
_entity.type
_entity.pdbx_description
1 polymer ?
#
loop_
_entity_poly.entity_id
_entity_poly.type
_entity_poly.pdbx_seq_one_letter_code
_entity_poly.pdbx_strand_id
1 'polypeptide(L)'
;MKLLNNESEYREWMTKDYLYIDDGFPPMLEAVEIENELVRHMPVNYPCIVLEIKGMRLYDTDIIEFIYRSQVEEWAKLLAIIH
;
A
#
# COMPACT_ATOMS: atom_id res chain seq x y z
N MET A 1 -4.50 -6.47 -2.60
CA MET A 1 -4.01 -6.66 -1.21
C MET A 1 -2.67 -7.37 -1.26
N LYS A 2 -1.65 -6.91 -0.51
CA LYS A 2 -0.31 -7.51 -0.47
C LYS A 2 0.26 -7.42 0.94
N LEU A 3 0.98 -8.45 1.40
CA LEU A 3 1.75 -8.38 2.65
C LEU A 3 3.09 -7.69 2.36
N LEU A 4 3.40 -6.65 3.11
CA LEU A 4 4.66 -5.90 3.05
C LEU A 4 5.43 -6.12 4.33
N ASN A 5 6.64 -6.68 4.23
CA ASN A 5 7.47 -7.01 5.39
C ASN A 5 8.46 -5.92 5.77
N ASN A 6 8.73 -4.97 4.87
CA ASN A 6 9.73 -3.91 5.04
C ASN A 6 9.51 -2.76 4.04
N GLU A 7 10.28 -1.69 4.21
CA GLU A 7 10.24 -0.50 3.35
C GLU A 7 10.59 -0.79 1.89
N SER A 8 11.54 -1.70 1.62
CA SER A 8 11.93 -2.05 0.25
C SER A 8 10.76 -2.67 -0.52
N GLU A 9 10.02 -3.59 0.10
CA GLU A 9 8.81 -4.19 -0.48
C GLU A 9 7.71 -3.15 -0.70
N TYR A 10 7.54 -2.19 0.22
CA TYR A 10 6.59 -1.08 0.05
C TYR A 10 6.95 -0.20 -1.14
N ARG A 11 8.22 0.25 -1.23
CA ARG A 11 8.67 1.13 -2.31
C ARG A 11 8.52 0.46 -3.67
N GLU A 12 8.85 -0.83 -3.76
CA GLU A 12 8.64 -1.61 -4.98
C GLU A 12 7.15 -1.69 -5.34
N TRP A 13 6.29 -2.01 -4.37
CA TRP A 13 4.84 -2.09 -4.60
C TRP A 13 4.25 -0.73 -5.03
N MET A 14 4.53 0.35 -4.29
CA MET A 14 3.99 1.67 -4.59
C MET A 14 4.43 2.16 -5.98
N THR A 15 5.68 1.89 -6.36
CA THR A 15 6.23 2.35 -7.65
C THR A 15 5.70 1.52 -8.82
N LYS A 16 5.71 0.18 -8.70
CA LYS A 16 5.36 -0.71 -9.81
C LYS A 16 3.87 -1.03 -9.87
N ASP A 17 3.29 -1.42 -8.75
CA ASP A 17 1.92 -1.93 -8.70
C ASP A 17 0.89 -0.79 -8.61
N TYR A 18 1.19 0.31 -7.89
CA TYR A 18 0.24 1.41 -7.67
C TYR A 18 0.43 2.60 -8.63
N LEU A 19 1.66 3.11 -8.77
CA LEU A 19 1.96 4.22 -9.68
C LEU A 19 2.20 3.77 -11.12
N TYR A 20 2.24 2.47 -11.39
CA TYR A 20 2.47 1.88 -12.72
C TYR A 20 3.73 2.42 -13.42
N ILE A 21 4.81 2.64 -12.67
CA ILE A 21 6.10 3.17 -13.17
C ILE A 21 6.98 2.05 -13.76
N ASP A 22 6.37 0.94 -14.18
CA ASP A 22 7.03 -0.16 -14.87
C ASP A 22 6.18 -0.51 -16.10
N ASP A 23 6.66 -0.13 -17.29
CA ASP A 23 6.27 -0.63 -18.64
C ASP A 23 6.62 0.37 -19.77
N GLY A 24 7.87 0.82 -19.86
CA GLY A 24 8.37 1.48 -21.07
C GLY A 24 7.76 2.85 -21.41
N PHE A 25 6.93 3.42 -20.54
CA PHE A 25 6.46 4.80 -20.61
C PHE A 25 7.26 5.68 -19.64
N PRO A 26 7.61 6.93 -20.03
CA PRO A 26 8.16 7.87 -19.08
C PRO A 26 7.16 8.07 -17.93
N PRO A 27 7.61 8.08 -16.66
CA PRO A 27 6.71 8.37 -15.55
C PRO A 27 6.04 9.72 -15.76
N MET A 28 4.73 9.80 -15.51
CA MET A 28 4.01 11.08 -15.56
C MET A 28 4.46 12.05 -14.46
N LEU A 29 5.14 11.52 -13.44
CA LEU A 29 5.68 12.24 -12.30
C LEU A 29 7.20 12.36 -12.41
N GLU A 30 7.71 13.52 -12.03
CA GLU A 30 9.15 13.73 -11.83
C GLU A 30 9.66 12.91 -10.64
N ALA A 31 10.96 12.62 -10.60
CA ALA A 31 11.56 11.81 -9.54
C ALA A 31 11.28 12.34 -8.12
N VAL A 32 11.23 13.67 -7.97
CA VAL A 32 10.90 14.32 -6.69
C VAL A 32 9.45 14.13 -6.28
N GLU A 33 8.53 14.11 -7.24
CA GLU A 33 7.10 13.91 -6.99
C GLU A 33 6.84 12.47 -6.57
N ILE A 34 7.53 11.51 -7.19
CA ILE A 34 7.49 10.10 -6.81
C ILE A 34 7.96 9.92 -5.36
N GLU A 35 9.11 10.51 -4.99
CA GLU A 35 9.61 10.39 -3.61
C GLU A 35 8.65 11.04 -2.59
N ASN A 36 8.06 12.17 -2.94
CA ASN A 36 7.06 12.82 -2.08
C ASN A 36 5.84 11.92 -1.84
N GLU A 37 5.34 11.25 -2.87
CA GLU A 37 4.21 10.32 -2.75
C GLU A 37 4.61 9.05 -1.96
N LEU A 38 5.81 8.53 -2.17
CA LEU A 38 6.35 7.40 -1.40
C LEU A 38 6.40 7.72 0.10
N VAL A 39 6.88 8.91 0.46
CA VAL A 39 6.95 9.35 1.86
C VAL A 39 5.55 9.62 2.42
N ARG A 40 4.68 10.27 1.64
CA ARG A 40 3.31 10.63 2.05
C ARG A 40 2.48 9.41 2.43
N HIS A 41 2.60 8.32 1.67
CA HIS A 41 1.85 7.09 1.87
C HIS A 41 2.60 6.02 2.68
N MET A 42 3.76 6.35 3.25
CA MET A 42 4.60 5.38 3.92
C MET A 42 3.87 4.72 5.11
N PRO A 43 3.86 3.38 5.21
CA PRO A 43 3.34 2.67 6.37
C PRO A 43 4.07 3.09 7.65
N VAL A 44 3.32 3.16 8.76
CA VAL A 44 3.89 3.52 10.06
C VAL A 44 4.80 2.40 10.60
N ASN A 45 4.45 1.14 10.33
CA ASN A 45 5.15 -0.04 10.81
C ASN A 45 5.09 -1.19 9.81
N TYR A 46 6.04 -2.11 9.93
CA TYR A 46 6.07 -3.38 9.22
C TYR A 46 6.14 -4.56 10.20
N PRO A 47 5.66 -5.76 9.84
CA PRO A 47 4.92 -6.06 8.62
C PRO A 47 3.49 -5.46 8.66
N CYS A 48 2.97 -5.10 7.49
CA CYS A 48 1.59 -4.67 7.31
C CYS A 48 1.00 -5.23 6.03
N ILE A 49 -0.32 -5.29 5.95
CA ILE A 49 -1.04 -5.64 4.75
C ILE A 49 -1.50 -4.35 4.09
N VAL A 50 -1.07 -4.11 2.86
CA VAL A 50 -1.58 -3.00 2.05
C VAL A 50 -2.86 -3.41 1.32
N LEU A 51 -3.88 -2.57 1.43
CA LEU A 51 -5.15 -2.69 0.76
C LEU A 51 -5.31 -1.49 -0.18
N GLU A 52 -5.41 -1.79 -1.46
CA GLU A 52 -5.80 -0.82 -2.48
C GLU A 52 -7.30 -0.97 -2.71
N ILE A 53 -8.05 0.08 -2.42
CA ILE A 53 -9.49 0.16 -2.61
C ILE A 53 -9.74 1.02 -3.83
N LYS A 54 -10.15 0.37 -4.93
CA LYS A 54 -10.45 1.07 -6.17
C LYS A 54 -11.67 1.97 -6.02
N GLY A 55 -11.58 3.19 -6.55
CA GLY A 55 -12.72 4.09 -6.65
C GLY A 55 -13.91 3.45 -7.38
N MET A 56 -15.15 3.70 -6.94
CA MET A 56 -16.33 3.11 -7.59
C MET A 56 -16.62 3.73 -8.97
N ARG A 57 -16.10 4.94 -9.22
CA ARG A 57 -16.26 5.68 -10.47
C ARG A 57 -14.90 5.97 -11.09
N LEU A 58 -14.91 6.23 -12.40
CA LEU A 58 -13.72 6.51 -13.23
C LEU A 58 -12.84 7.69 -12.74
N TYR A 59 -13.38 8.57 -11.89
CA TYR A 59 -12.67 9.75 -11.36
C TYR A 59 -12.46 9.71 -9.85
N ASP A 60 -12.88 8.63 -9.19
CA ASP A 60 -12.65 8.47 -7.77
C ASP A 60 -11.19 8.06 -7.56
N THR A 61 -10.49 8.74 -6.66
CA THR A 61 -9.12 8.40 -6.30
C THR A 61 -9.11 7.05 -5.57
N ASP A 62 -8.19 6.18 -5.96
CA ASP A 62 -7.95 4.95 -5.22
C ASP A 62 -7.50 5.27 -3.78
N ILE A 63 -7.95 4.48 -2.82
CA ILE A 63 -7.59 4.63 -1.42
C ILE A 63 -6.59 3.54 -1.06
N ILE A 64 -5.47 3.94 -0.45
CA ILE A 64 -4.50 3.02 0.13
C ILE A 64 -4.73 2.98 1.65
N GLU A 65 -5.01 1.79 2.16
CA GLU A 65 -5.14 1.52 3.59
C GLU A 65 -4.12 0.47 4.03
N PHE A 66 -3.65 0.56 5.28
CA PHE A 66 -2.72 -0.39 5.86
C PHE A 66 -3.33 -1.08 7.07
N ILE A 67 -3.36 -2.41 7.03
CA ILE A 67 -3.80 -3.25 8.13
C ILE A 67 -2.57 -3.77 8.87
N TYR A 68 -2.46 -3.44 10.15
CA TYR A 68 -1.32 -3.80 10.98
C TYR A 68 -1.57 -5.05 11.81
N ARG A 69 -0.49 -5.62 12.36
CA ARG A 69 -0.52 -6.81 13.23
C ARG A 69 -1.59 -6.73 14.32
N SER A 70 -1.68 -5.61 15.04
CA SER A 70 -2.65 -5.44 16.14
C SER A 70 -4.10 -5.64 15.68
N GLN A 71 -4.44 -5.11 14.51
CA GLN A 71 -5.77 -5.24 13.91
C GLN A 71 -6.03 -6.68 13.42
N VAL A 72 -5.03 -7.33 12.83
CA VAL A 72 -5.14 -8.75 12.45
C VAL A 72 -5.31 -9.65 13.68
N GLU A 73 -4.57 -9.38 14.76
CA GLU A 73 -4.69 -10.11 16.03
C GLU A 73 -6.05 -9.90 16.68
N GLU A 74 -6.57 -8.67 16.67
CA GLU A 74 -7.92 -8.35 17.14
C GLU A 74 -8.98 -9.14 16.36
N TRP A 75 -8.91 -9.11 15.03
CA TRP A 75 -9.85 -9.85 14.18
C TRP A 75 -9.74 -11.36 14.37
N ALA A 76 -8.52 -11.89 14.49
CA ALA A 76 -8.30 -13.30 14.72
C ALA A 76 -8.89 -13.77 16.06
N LYS A 77 -8.84 -12.94 17.11
CA LYS A 77 -9.52 -13.20 18.39
C LYS A 77 -11.03 -13.15 18.25
N LEU A 78 -11.58 -12.11 17.60
CA LEU A 78 -13.03 -11.96 17.38
C LEU A 78 -13.61 -13.13 16.57
N LEU A 79 -12.83 -13.70 15.65
CA LEU A 79 -13.21 -14.82 14.80
C LEU A 79 -12.85 -16.19 15.39
N ALA A 80 -12.36 -16.26 16.63
CA ALA A 80 -11.93 -17.48 17.31
C ALA A 80 -10.89 -18.32 16.54
N ILE A 81 -10.03 -17.66 15.74
CA ILE A 81 -8.90 -18.27 15.04
C ILE A 81 -7.73 -18.46 16.02
N ILE A 82 -7.53 -17.50 16.92
CA ILE A 82 -6.55 -17.53 18.01
C ILE A 82 -7.24 -17.18 19.33
N HIS A 83 -6.61 -17.53 20.45
CA HIS A 83 -7.10 -17.29 21.80
C HIS A 83 -6.22 -16.27 22.52
#